data_AF-A0A9P3BHM5-F1
#
_entry.id   AF-A0A9P3BHM5-F1
#
_cell.length_a   1.000
_cell.length_b   1.000
_cell.length_c   1.000
_cell.angle_alpha   90.00
_cell.angle_beta   90.00
_cell.angle_gamma   90.00
#
_symmetry.space_group_name_H-M   'P 1'
#
loop_
_entity.id
_entity.type
_entity.pdbx_description
1 polymer ?
#
loop_
_entity_poly.entity_id
_entity_poly.type
_entity_poly.pdbx_seq_one_letter_code
_entity_poly.pdbx_strand_id
1 'polypeptide(L)'
;MPNSSAAGFNPERQEIDRILRAKRQQRETKACYPCRSRKVKCDNGQPCRTCQKRGHPEICVYGLEESSPRKRAMRSPQSSNADASRVAFPSGLKSVNDQPPIRNSASPLHTRPASESINQGDPANYIFSGENTVISILGSHYADGSITHKASTVLGLQNSFSNYPFLDVKSPIDRWKALVEILPQREEILKFFHFYRTSAHPFNPILVDIDGFELFLCHFLTSYASGELRDHDKVSERWSSDRSVGQISLLLAALASGAHYSDLENPERSEKYQSFARRSFQALRLANFLLRPSLEVVQSLLILGNTLQNNGQSDGAWAMLGTTVRLAQTLGLHTEKSISHWPEPMRPKAKALW
;
A
#
# COMPACT_ATOMS: atom_id res chain seq x y z
N MET A 1 59.22 -22.88 6.30
CA MET A 1 58.75 -22.61 4.92
C MET A 1 58.93 -23.87 4.10
N PRO A 2 58.03 -24.25 3.18
CA PRO A 2 56.67 -23.74 2.96
C PRO A 2 55.58 -24.85 2.78
N ASN A 3 54.30 -24.46 2.70
CA ASN A 3 53.22 -25.01 1.83
C ASN A 3 52.80 -26.52 1.91
N SER A 4 51.53 -26.93 1.70
CA SER A 4 50.27 -26.22 1.42
C SER A 4 49.02 -27.07 1.77
N SER A 5 47.92 -26.36 1.99
CA SER A 5 46.49 -26.74 1.91
C SER A 5 46.06 -28.01 1.16
N ALA A 6 45.12 -28.77 1.75
CA ALA A 6 43.99 -29.37 1.05
C ALA A 6 42.82 -29.64 2.03
N ALA A 7 41.62 -29.14 1.72
CA ALA A 7 40.45 -29.35 2.56
C ALA A 7 39.84 -30.74 2.35
N GLY A 8 39.72 -31.52 3.43
CA GLY A 8 39.01 -32.80 3.43
C GLY A 8 37.51 -32.60 3.19
N PHE A 9 37.06 -32.83 1.96
CA PHE A 9 35.64 -33.01 1.64
C PHE A 9 35.09 -34.14 2.53
N ASN A 10 34.05 -33.86 3.33
CA ASN A 10 33.44 -34.88 4.19
C ASN A 10 32.12 -35.38 3.54
N PRO A 11 32.15 -36.50 2.79
CA PRO A 11 31.03 -36.94 1.96
C PRO A 11 29.80 -37.39 2.75
N GLU A 12 29.95 -37.73 4.03
CA GLU A 12 28.88 -38.33 4.84
C GLU A 12 27.70 -37.36 5.10
N ARG A 13 27.98 -36.07 5.33
CA ARG A 13 26.92 -35.08 5.61
C ARG A 13 25.99 -34.84 4.42
N GLN A 14 26.53 -34.80 3.20
CA GLN A 14 25.72 -34.57 2.00
C GLN A 14 24.82 -35.76 1.68
N GLU A 15 25.28 -36.98 1.97
CA GLU A 15 24.49 -38.20 1.76
C GLU A 15 23.38 -38.34 2.82
N ILE A 16 23.67 -38.02 4.09
CA ILE A 16 22.66 -37.94 5.15
C ILE A 16 21.57 -36.92 4.81
N ASP A 17 21.95 -35.72 4.35
CA ASP A 17 20.98 -34.68 3.93
C ASP A 17 20.17 -35.09 2.69
N ARG A 18 20.77 -35.83 1.73
CA ARG A 18 20.03 -36.42 0.61
C ARG A 18 18.98 -37.42 1.07
N ILE A 19 19.35 -38.34 1.96
CA ILE A 19 18.44 -39.36 2.51
C ILE A 19 17.31 -38.70 3.31
N LEU A 20 17.61 -37.65 4.09
CA LEU A 20 16.61 -36.88 4.82
C LEU A 20 15.66 -36.11 3.89
N ARG A 21 16.16 -35.50 2.81
CA ARG A 21 15.32 -34.81 1.80
C ARG A 21 14.46 -35.78 1.01
N ALA A 22 14.99 -36.92 0.58
CA ALA A 22 14.23 -37.97 -0.09
C ALA A 22 13.10 -38.52 0.81
N LYS A 23 13.39 -38.80 2.09
CA LYS A 23 12.37 -39.18 3.09
C LYS A 23 11.39 -38.04 3.41
N ARG A 24 11.73 -36.78 3.18
CA ARG A 24 10.82 -35.62 3.36
C ARG A 24 9.93 -35.40 2.14
N GLN A 25 10.40 -35.70 0.93
CA GLN A 25 9.59 -35.65 -0.30
C GLN A 25 8.63 -36.85 -0.42
N GLN A 26 9.01 -38.03 0.10
CA GLN A 26 8.06 -39.13 0.35
C GLN A 26 6.99 -38.81 1.42
N ARG A 27 7.09 -37.67 2.13
CA ARG A 27 6.17 -37.24 3.20
C ARG A 27 5.15 -36.18 2.77
N GLU A 28 4.74 -36.15 1.51
CA GLU A 28 3.38 -35.70 1.18
C GLU A 28 2.35 -36.75 1.64
N THR A 29 2.30 -36.98 2.96
CA THR A 29 1.35 -37.91 3.56
C THR A 29 -0.05 -37.31 3.50
N LYS A 30 -0.81 -37.69 2.47
CA LYS A 30 -2.24 -37.38 2.34
C LYS A 30 -2.97 -37.96 3.56
N ALA A 31 -3.41 -37.08 4.47
CA ALA A 31 -4.28 -37.47 5.58
C ALA A 31 -5.60 -38.07 5.04
N CYS A 32 -6.23 -38.97 5.80
CA CYS A 32 -7.50 -39.59 5.42
C CYS A 32 -8.57 -38.54 5.10
N TYR A 33 -9.48 -38.79 4.15
CA TYR A 33 -10.50 -37.81 3.76
C TYR A 33 -11.32 -37.27 4.95
N PRO A 34 -11.85 -38.12 5.87
CA PRO A 34 -12.52 -37.64 7.09
C PRO A 34 -11.61 -36.87 8.06
N CYS A 35 -10.31 -37.15 8.08
CA CYS A 35 -9.31 -36.51 8.93
C CYS A 35 -9.00 -35.10 8.42
N ARG A 36 -8.81 -34.99 7.11
CA ARG A 36 -8.55 -33.74 6.37
C ARG A 36 -9.76 -32.81 6.44
N SER A 37 -10.95 -33.33 6.18
CA SER A 37 -12.22 -32.58 6.31
C SER A 37 -12.38 -31.98 7.70
N ARG A 38 -12.08 -32.75 8.76
CA ARG A 38 -12.16 -32.30 10.16
C ARG A 38 -10.91 -31.56 10.67
N LYS A 39 -9.90 -31.34 9.81
CA LYS A 39 -8.61 -30.68 10.14
C LYS A 39 -7.89 -31.28 11.38
N VAL A 40 -8.02 -32.58 11.61
CA VAL A 40 -7.37 -33.30 12.73
C VAL A 40 -6.16 -34.11 12.27
N LYS A 41 -5.21 -34.32 13.17
CA LYS A 41 -4.01 -35.15 12.91
C LYS A 41 -4.43 -36.58 12.53
N CYS A 42 -3.83 -37.08 11.45
CA CYS A 42 -4.04 -38.43 10.94
C CYS A 42 -2.80 -39.27 11.19
N ASP A 43 -3.00 -40.48 11.72
CA ASP A 43 -1.91 -41.43 12.01
C ASP A 43 -1.58 -42.36 10.82
N ASN A 44 -2.15 -42.08 9.63
CA ASN A 44 -1.92 -42.76 8.34
C ASN A 44 -2.17 -44.29 8.27
N GLY A 45 -2.62 -44.93 9.35
CA GLY A 45 -3.12 -46.31 9.31
C GLY A 45 -4.43 -46.44 8.52
N GLN A 46 -4.67 -47.64 7.99
CA GLN A 46 -5.94 -48.06 7.38
C GLN A 46 -6.56 -49.18 8.21
N PRO A 47 -7.69 -48.95 8.93
CA PRO A 47 -8.32 -47.66 9.22
C PRO A 47 -7.50 -46.81 10.21
N CYS A 48 -7.72 -45.50 10.21
CA CYS A 48 -6.96 -44.59 11.06
C CYS A 48 -7.41 -44.66 12.53
N ARG A 49 -6.49 -44.52 13.50
CA ARG A 49 -6.85 -44.55 14.94
C ARG A 49 -7.90 -43.50 15.33
N THR A 50 -7.83 -42.30 14.75
CA THR A 50 -8.82 -41.22 14.94
C THR A 50 -10.21 -41.59 14.39
N CYS A 51 -10.26 -42.44 13.37
CA CYS A 51 -11.47 -42.92 12.69
C CYS A 51 -12.11 -44.04 13.51
N GLN A 52 -11.28 -45.00 13.94
CA GLN A 52 -11.66 -46.12 14.79
C GLN A 52 -12.17 -45.66 16.17
N LYS A 53 -11.46 -44.72 16.83
CA LYS A 53 -11.89 -44.12 18.11
C LYS A 53 -13.23 -43.37 18.05
N ARG A 54 -13.70 -43.02 16.84
CA ARG A 54 -14.97 -42.31 16.62
C ARG A 54 -16.07 -43.24 16.10
N GLY A 55 -15.88 -44.56 16.16
CA GLY A 55 -16.90 -45.55 15.76
C GLY A 55 -17.12 -45.70 14.26
N HIS A 56 -16.30 -45.05 13.42
CA HIS A 56 -16.46 -45.04 11.96
C HIS A 56 -15.16 -45.40 11.23
N PRO A 57 -14.67 -46.67 11.33
CA PRO A 57 -13.55 -47.16 10.54
C PRO A 57 -13.85 -47.22 9.03
N GLU A 58 -15.10 -47.47 8.64
CA GLU A 58 -15.56 -47.72 7.27
C GLU A 58 -15.41 -46.52 6.32
N ILE A 59 -15.52 -45.29 6.84
CA ILE A 59 -15.36 -44.06 6.06
C ILE A 59 -13.88 -43.63 5.88
N CYS A 60 -12.92 -44.41 6.38
CA CYS A 60 -11.50 -44.06 6.38
C CYS A 60 -10.80 -44.24 5.02
N VAL A 61 -11.26 -43.50 4.01
CA VAL A 61 -10.72 -43.55 2.65
C VAL A 61 -9.55 -42.57 2.46
N TYR A 62 -8.52 -43.03 1.74
CA TYR A 62 -7.40 -42.22 1.26
C TYR A 62 -7.48 -42.16 -0.26
N GLY A 63 -7.30 -40.98 -0.86
CA GLY A 63 -7.21 -40.85 -2.33
C GLY A 63 -8.53 -40.70 -3.08
N LEU A 64 -9.61 -40.19 -2.45
CA LEU A 64 -10.73 -39.63 -3.23
C LEU A 64 -10.25 -38.40 -3.99
N GLU A 65 -10.03 -38.54 -5.29
CA GLU A 65 -9.83 -37.41 -6.20
C GLU A 65 -11.19 -36.75 -6.44
N GLU A 66 -11.32 -35.50 -6.00
CA GLU A 66 -12.51 -34.70 -6.31
C GLU A 66 -12.51 -34.37 -7.80
N SER A 67 -13.30 -35.12 -8.57
CA SER A 67 -13.64 -34.83 -9.96
C SER A 67 -14.45 -33.52 -10.02
N SER A 68 -13.76 -32.38 -9.97
CA SER A 68 -14.37 -31.04 -9.95
C SER A 68 -15.18 -30.78 -11.23
N PRO A 69 -16.51 -30.62 -11.15
CA PRO A 69 -17.34 -30.37 -12.31
C PRO A 69 -17.50 -28.87 -12.54
N ARG A 70 -16.54 -28.22 -13.23
CA ARG A 70 -16.73 -26.92 -13.92
C ARG A 70 -15.54 -26.52 -14.81
N LYS A 71 -15.53 -27.03 -16.05
CA LYS A 71 -15.13 -26.31 -17.29
C LYS A 71 -15.25 -27.23 -18.51
N ARG A 72 -16.45 -27.34 -19.07
CA ARG A 72 -16.69 -27.79 -20.46
C ARG A 72 -18.12 -27.41 -20.88
N ALA A 73 -18.27 -26.17 -21.34
CA ALA A 73 -19.33 -25.83 -22.27
C ALA A 73 -19.00 -26.42 -23.66
N MET A 74 -20.04 -26.73 -24.43
CA MET A 74 -20.07 -27.50 -25.68
C MET A 74 -18.89 -27.38 -26.68
N ARG A 75 -18.52 -28.54 -27.25
CA ARG A 75 -18.49 -28.74 -28.72
C ARG A 75 -19.86 -29.35 -29.09
N SER A 76 -20.51 -29.08 -30.22
CA SER A 76 -20.10 -29.20 -31.64
C SER A 76 -21.13 -28.46 -32.54
N PRO A 77 -21.14 -28.51 -33.91
CA PRO A 77 -20.18 -29.06 -34.89
C PRO A 77 -19.72 -28.02 -35.96
N GLN A 78 -19.30 -28.48 -37.15
CA GLN A 78 -18.57 -27.75 -38.21
C GLN A 78 -19.44 -27.02 -39.28
N SER A 79 -18.72 -26.34 -40.21
CA SER A 79 -19.15 -25.75 -41.51
C SER A 79 -19.66 -24.29 -41.42
N SER A 80 -19.34 -23.37 -42.35
CA SER A 80 -18.54 -23.45 -43.61
C SER A 80 -17.93 -22.09 -44.04
N ASN A 81 -16.86 -22.18 -44.85
CA ASN A 81 -16.40 -21.25 -45.91
C ASN A 81 -15.75 -19.86 -45.63
N ALA A 82 -14.72 -19.62 -46.48
CA ALA A 82 -14.28 -18.37 -47.13
C ALA A 82 -13.03 -17.60 -46.61
N ASP A 83 -12.06 -17.48 -47.54
CA ASP A 83 -10.97 -16.50 -47.75
C ASP A 83 -10.02 -16.10 -46.59
N ALA A 84 -8.69 -16.34 -46.67
CA ALA A 84 -7.69 -15.80 -47.62
C ALA A 84 -7.41 -14.29 -47.40
N SER A 85 -6.34 -13.90 -46.70
CA SER A 85 -4.94 -13.85 -47.20
C SER A 85 -3.94 -13.79 -46.01
N ARG A 86 -2.79 -14.51 -45.96
CA ARG A 86 -1.50 -14.28 -46.67
C ARG A 86 -0.95 -12.85 -46.44
N VAL A 87 0.29 -12.57 -46.02
CA VAL A 87 1.63 -13.25 -46.11
C VAL A 87 2.47 -12.90 -44.85
N ALA A 88 2.90 -13.84 -44.01
CA ALA A 88 4.24 -14.48 -43.92
C ALA A 88 5.45 -13.62 -43.45
N PHE A 89 6.11 -14.10 -42.38
CA PHE A 89 7.49 -13.74 -41.98
C PHE A 89 8.52 -14.36 -42.94
N PRO A 90 9.76 -13.84 -42.94
CA PRO A 90 10.94 -14.70 -43.08
C PRO A 90 11.93 -14.51 -41.91
N SER A 91 12.33 -15.63 -41.32
CA SER A 91 13.53 -15.73 -40.47
C SER A 91 14.76 -15.98 -41.35
N GLY A 92 15.91 -15.38 -41.03
CA GLY A 92 17.16 -15.65 -41.75
C GLY A 92 18.38 -15.11 -41.01
N LEU A 93 19.17 -16.00 -40.39
CA LEU A 93 20.46 -15.66 -39.79
C LEU A 93 21.47 -15.30 -40.88
N LYS A 94 22.22 -14.21 -40.68
CA LYS A 94 23.66 -14.16 -41.01
C LYS A 94 24.42 -13.39 -39.93
N SER A 95 25.53 -13.97 -39.51
CA SER A 95 26.51 -13.36 -38.59
C SER A 95 27.49 -12.51 -39.38
N VAL A 96 27.67 -11.24 -38.99
CA VAL A 96 28.89 -10.48 -39.27
C VAL A 96 29.23 -9.69 -38.00
N ASN A 97 30.51 -9.74 -37.63
CA ASN A 97 31.13 -9.08 -36.50
C ASN A 97 31.35 -7.59 -36.81
N ASP A 98 31.07 -6.66 -35.88
CA ASP A 98 31.84 -5.40 -35.69
C ASP A 98 31.31 -4.55 -34.50
N GLN A 99 32.25 -3.87 -33.84
CA GLN A 99 32.07 -2.90 -32.73
C GLN A 99 32.62 -1.52 -33.17
N PRO A 100 32.38 -0.40 -32.41
CA PRO A 100 31.35 -0.15 -31.41
C PRO A 100 30.41 0.99 -31.91
N PRO A 101 30.59 2.32 -31.67
CA PRO A 101 31.12 3.08 -30.52
C PRO A 101 30.04 3.45 -29.48
N ILE A 102 30.45 3.64 -28.22
CA ILE A 102 29.61 4.24 -27.16
C ILE A 102 29.56 5.76 -27.38
N ARG A 103 28.36 6.35 -27.50
CA ARG A 103 28.21 7.81 -27.60
C ARG A 103 27.63 8.38 -26.31
N ASN A 104 28.48 9.04 -25.54
CA ASN A 104 28.08 9.85 -24.39
C ASN A 104 27.18 11.00 -24.86
N SER A 105 25.91 11.01 -24.44
CA SER A 105 25.06 12.21 -24.43
C SER A 105 24.75 12.55 -22.97
N ALA A 106 25.31 13.66 -22.51
CA ALA A 106 25.24 14.08 -21.12
C ALA A 106 23.80 14.37 -20.68
N SER A 107 23.42 13.86 -19.50
CA SER A 107 22.24 14.35 -18.78
C SER A 107 22.47 15.81 -18.38
N PRO A 108 21.51 16.72 -18.61
CA PRO A 108 21.58 18.06 -18.02
C PRO A 108 21.55 17.96 -16.49
N LEU A 109 22.40 18.73 -15.82
CA LEU A 109 22.36 18.88 -14.36
C LEU A 109 20.98 19.39 -13.94
N HIS A 110 20.22 18.54 -13.24
CA HIS A 110 19.31 19.05 -12.22
C HIS A 110 20.04 19.05 -10.88
N THR A 111 20.06 20.23 -10.27
CA THR A 111 20.72 20.53 -9.02
C THR A 111 20.30 19.53 -7.95
N ARG A 112 21.29 18.91 -7.29
CA ARG A 112 21.10 18.24 -6.00
C ARG A 112 20.25 19.17 -5.11
N PRO A 113 19.08 18.76 -4.58
CA PRO A 113 18.87 19.03 -3.16
C PRO A 113 20.10 18.42 -2.49
N ALA A 114 20.79 19.21 -1.68
CA ALA A 114 22.00 18.75 -1.02
C ALA A 114 21.71 17.38 -0.41
N SER A 115 22.68 16.46 -0.52
CA SER A 115 22.66 15.21 0.20
C SER A 115 22.47 15.56 1.67
N GLU A 116 21.23 15.46 2.17
CA GLU A 116 20.94 15.49 3.58
C GLU A 116 21.72 14.31 4.15
N SER A 117 22.85 14.63 4.75
CA SER A 117 23.48 13.77 5.73
C SER A 117 22.36 13.36 6.68
N ILE A 118 21.97 12.08 6.63
CA ILE A 118 20.96 11.53 7.53
C ILE A 118 21.60 11.50 8.92
N ASN A 119 21.60 12.67 9.56
CA ASN A 119 22.00 12.85 10.94
C ASN A 119 20.98 12.11 11.77
N GLN A 120 21.41 11.05 12.45
CA GLN A 120 20.56 10.19 13.28
C GLN A 120 20.05 10.88 14.57
N GLY A 121 20.03 12.22 14.58
CA GLY A 121 19.58 13.07 15.68
C GLY A 121 18.36 13.94 15.35
N ASP A 122 17.90 14.03 14.10
CA ASP A 122 16.68 14.78 13.77
C ASP A 122 15.41 13.94 14.00
N PRO A 123 14.56 14.29 14.99
CA PRO A 123 13.32 13.54 15.26
C PRO A 123 12.30 13.58 14.10
N ALA A 124 12.49 14.49 13.14
CA ALA A 124 11.65 14.63 11.95
C ALA A 124 11.76 13.45 10.95
N ASN A 125 12.83 12.65 11.01
CA ASN A 125 13.10 11.57 10.05
C ASN A 125 12.94 10.14 10.64
N TYR A 126 12.24 10.00 11.79
CA TYR A 126 11.93 8.69 12.36
C TYR A 126 10.86 7.94 11.53
N ILE A 127 11.30 6.95 10.74
CA ILE A 127 10.42 6.04 10.00
C ILE A 127 10.28 4.73 10.78
N PHE A 128 9.10 4.46 11.34
CA PHE A 128 8.81 3.18 11.97
C PHE A 128 8.74 2.07 10.92
N SER A 129 9.85 1.37 10.73
CA SER A 129 9.99 0.30 9.73
C SER A 129 9.36 -1.04 10.15
N GLY A 130 8.69 -1.12 11.32
CA GLY A 130 8.21 -2.39 11.90
C GLY A 130 9.33 -3.24 12.50
N GLU A 131 9.01 -4.07 13.49
CA GLU A 131 10.03 -4.81 14.26
C GLU A 131 10.71 -5.93 13.46
N ASN A 132 10.02 -6.51 12.48
CA ASN A 132 10.48 -7.66 11.69
C ASN A 132 11.18 -7.29 10.36
N THR A 133 11.40 -6.02 10.09
CA THR A 133 12.06 -5.57 8.85
C THR A 133 13.58 -5.73 8.97
N VAL A 134 14.25 -6.06 7.86
CA VAL A 134 15.72 -6.28 7.81
C VAL A 134 16.50 -5.09 8.38
N ILE A 135 16.04 -3.86 8.16
CA ILE A 135 16.61 -2.64 8.75
C ILE A 135 16.55 -2.67 10.28
N SER A 136 15.39 -3.00 10.85
CA SER A 136 15.16 -3.05 12.30
C SER A 136 15.94 -4.18 12.96
N ILE A 137 16.01 -5.34 12.32
CA ILE A 137 16.82 -6.48 12.77
C ILE A 137 18.31 -6.10 12.77
N LEU A 138 18.81 -5.51 11.68
CA LEU A 138 20.21 -5.04 11.62
C LEU A 138 20.51 -3.97 12.67
N GLY A 139 19.60 -3.00 12.88
CA GLY A 139 19.75 -1.97 13.91
C GLY A 139 19.67 -2.50 15.35
N SER A 140 19.00 -3.64 15.57
CA SER A 140 18.98 -4.32 16.88
C SER A 140 20.27 -5.08 17.19
N HIS A 141 20.96 -5.58 16.16
CA HIS A 141 22.21 -6.32 16.30
C HIS A 141 23.47 -5.44 16.21
N TYR A 142 23.39 -4.30 15.53
CA TYR A 142 24.51 -3.38 15.32
C TYR A 142 24.12 -1.97 15.74
N ALA A 143 24.65 -1.53 16.89
CA ALA A 143 24.45 -0.17 17.40
C ALA A 143 25.15 0.91 16.53
N ASP A 144 26.10 0.52 15.68
CA ASP A 144 26.79 1.43 14.76
C ASP A 144 26.01 1.60 13.45
N GLY A 145 25.32 2.74 13.36
CA GLY A 145 24.42 3.10 12.24
C GLY A 145 25.10 3.19 10.86
N SER A 146 26.44 3.11 10.78
CA SER A 146 27.14 3.01 9.49
C SER A 146 26.83 1.70 8.75
N ILE A 147 26.68 0.58 9.49
CA ILE A 147 26.45 -0.74 8.91
C ILE A 147 25.03 -0.85 8.34
N THR A 148 24.03 -0.37 9.09
CA THR A 148 22.62 -0.35 8.63
C THR A 148 22.44 0.51 7.39
N HIS A 149 23.08 1.68 7.31
CA HIS A 149 23.01 2.53 6.12
C HIS A 149 23.63 1.84 4.90
N LYS A 150 24.86 1.30 5.02
CA LYS A 150 25.53 0.57 3.93
C LYS A 150 24.72 -0.64 3.45
N ALA A 151 24.18 -1.43 4.38
CA ALA A 151 23.30 -2.56 4.06
C ALA A 151 22.01 -2.11 3.36
N SER A 152 21.42 -0.97 3.77
CA SER A 152 20.21 -0.43 3.14
C SER A 152 20.41 -0.10 1.65
N THR A 153 21.58 0.47 1.30
CA THR A 153 21.91 0.82 -0.10
C THR A 153 22.23 -0.43 -0.93
N VAL A 154 23.00 -1.38 -0.37
CA VAL A 154 23.38 -2.63 -1.08
C VAL A 154 22.18 -3.55 -1.32
N LEU A 155 21.25 -3.63 -0.37
CA LEU A 155 20.06 -4.49 -0.45
C LEU A 155 18.83 -3.79 -1.05
N GLY A 156 18.95 -2.52 -1.48
CA GLY A 156 17.84 -1.75 -2.05
C GLY A 156 16.69 -1.52 -1.07
N LEU A 157 16.95 -1.48 0.23
CA LEU A 157 15.94 -1.33 1.30
C LEU A 157 15.51 0.13 1.51
N GLN A 158 15.98 1.06 0.67
CA GLN A 158 15.58 2.46 0.71
C GLN A 158 14.30 2.65 -0.11
N ASN A 159 13.28 3.28 0.47
CA ASN A 159 12.03 3.57 -0.25
C ASN A 159 12.27 4.65 -1.31
N SER A 160 12.18 4.25 -2.58
CA SER A 160 12.15 5.17 -3.72
C SER A 160 10.80 5.89 -3.81
N PHE A 161 10.58 6.89 -2.96
CA PHE A 161 9.34 7.70 -2.92
C PHE A 161 9.01 8.40 -4.26
N SER A 162 10.00 8.51 -5.16
CA SER A 162 9.89 9.06 -6.51
C SER A 162 9.13 8.19 -7.51
N ASN A 163 8.90 6.89 -7.22
CA ASN A 163 8.25 5.96 -8.15
C ASN A 163 7.02 5.32 -7.49
N TYR A 164 5.83 5.90 -7.71
CA TYR A 164 4.59 5.45 -7.09
C TYR A 164 3.78 4.54 -8.03
N PRO A 165 3.60 3.23 -7.73
CA PRO A 165 3.01 2.27 -8.69
C PRO A 165 1.57 2.56 -9.14
N PHE A 166 0.85 3.44 -8.42
CA PHE A 166 -0.57 3.74 -8.68
C PHE A 166 -0.78 5.09 -9.41
N LEU A 167 0.30 5.77 -9.83
CA LEU A 167 0.23 7.06 -10.50
C LEU A 167 1.50 7.36 -11.33
N ASP A 168 1.40 7.28 -12.66
CA ASP A 168 2.47 7.68 -13.61
C ASP A 168 2.47 9.21 -13.84
N VAL A 169 2.77 9.98 -12.79
CA VAL A 169 2.94 11.44 -12.87
C VAL A 169 4.42 11.75 -13.09
N LYS A 170 4.73 12.23 -14.30
CA LYS A 170 6.10 12.37 -14.82
C LYS A 170 6.76 13.69 -14.41
N SER A 171 5.97 14.72 -14.09
CA SER A 171 6.50 16.00 -13.61
C SER A 171 5.72 16.55 -12.40
N PRO A 172 6.36 17.37 -11.54
CA PRO A 172 5.68 18.09 -10.47
C PRO A 172 4.58 19.05 -10.97
N ILE A 173 4.68 19.53 -12.21
CA ILE A 173 3.68 20.39 -12.85
C ILE A 173 2.42 19.60 -13.19
N ASP A 174 2.54 18.37 -13.68
CA ASP A 174 1.38 17.50 -13.92
C ASP A 174 0.69 17.14 -12.60
N ARG A 175 1.48 16.93 -11.52
CA ARG A 175 0.95 16.78 -10.14
C ARG A 175 0.15 17.99 -9.70
N TRP A 176 0.64 19.20 -9.99
CA TRP A 176 -0.02 20.46 -9.67
C TRP A 176 -1.31 20.65 -10.47
N LYS A 177 -1.30 20.40 -11.78
CA LYS A 177 -2.49 20.50 -12.65
C LYS A 177 -3.61 19.57 -12.17
N ALA A 178 -3.28 18.31 -11.90
CA ALA A 178 -4.22 17.33 -11.33
C ALA A 178 -4.70 17.68 -9.90
N LEU A 179 -3.95 18.50 -9.15
CA LEU A 179 -4.38 19.01 -7.84
C LEU A 179 -5.35 20.20 -7.99
N VAL A 180 -5.05 21.16 -8.88
CA VAL A 180 -5.90 22.33 -9.15
C VAL A 180 -7.29 21.89 -9.62
N GLU A 181 -7.37 20.89 -10.50
CA GLU A 181 -8.64 20.32 -10.99
C GLU A 181 -9.56 19.76 -9.90
N ILE A 182 -9.00 19.27 -8.78
CA ILE A 182 -9.79 18.66 -7.70
C ILE A 182 -10.14 19.63 -6.56
N LEU A 183 -9.60 20.85 -6.54
CA LEU A 183 -9.77 21.80 -5.42
C LEU A 183 -11.25 22.18 -5.18
N PRO A 184 -11.74 22.13 -3.93
CA PRO A 184 -13.12 22.49 -3.61
C PRO A 184 -13.38 23.99 -3.81
N GLN A 185 -14.57 24.32 -4.31
CA GLN A 185 -14.98 25.72 -4.50
C GLN A 185 -15.32 26.38 -3.16
N ARG A 186 -15.21 27.72 -3.09
CA ARG A 186 -15.53 28.49 -1.88
C ARG A 186 -16.94 28.23 -1.34
N GLU A 187 -17.93 28.10 -2.22
CA GLU A 187 -19.32 27.85 -1.84
C GLU A 187 -19.51 26.41 -1.30
N GLU A 188 -18.88 25.42 -1.93
CA GLU A 188 -18.83 24.03 -1.46
C GLU A 188 -18.26 23.96 -0.04
N ILE A 189 -17.13 24.65 0.19
CA ILE A 189 -16.46 24.72 1.49
C ILE A 189 -17.40 25.27 2.56
N LEU A 190 -17.92 26.49 2.36
CA LEU A 190 -18.68 27.19 3.39
C LEU A 190 -20.00 26.48 3.71
N LYS A 191 -20.66 25.87 2.71
CA LYS A 191 -21.89 25.11 2.92
C LYS A 191 -21.64 23.78 3.63
N PHE A 192 -20.79 22.91 3.09
CA PHE A 192 -20.68 21.54 3.59
C PHE A 192 -19.80 21.42 4.85
N PHE A 193 -18.84 22.31 5.08
CA PHE A 193 -18.08 22.30 6.33
C PHE A 193 -18.95 22.65 7.55
N HIS A 194 -19.95 23.53 7.40
CA HIS A 194 -20.91 23.81 8.46
C HIS A 194 -21.72 22.56 8.88
N PHE A 195 -22.20 21.78 7.90
CA PHE A 195 -22.86 20.49 8.17
C PHE A 195 -21.91 19.47 8.78
N TYR A 196 -20.64 19.41 8.35
CA TYR A 196 -19.64 18.54 8.98
C TYR A 196 -19.47 18.88 10.48
N ARG A 197 -19.26 20.16 10.80
CA ARG A 197 -19.05 20.66 12.16
C ARG A 197 -20.26 20.43 13.08
N THR A 198 -21.47 20.61 12.55
CA THR A 198 -22.71 20.56 13.35
C THR A 198 -23.29 19.15 13.45
N SER A 199 -23.20 18.35 12.37
CA SER A 199 -23.93 17.07 12.26
C SER A 199 -23.03 15.84 12.19
N ALA A 200 -21.77 15.95 11.78
CA ALA A 200 -20.86 14.80 11.67
C ALA A 200 -19.87 14.70 12.84
N HIS A 201 -19.19 15.80 13.15
CA HIS A 201 -18.13 15.87 14.15
C HIS A 201 -18.57 15.47 15.57
N PRO A 202 -19.77 15.85 16.08
CA PRO A 202 -20.19 15.49 17.43
C PRO A 202 -20.37 13.98 17.66
N PHE A 203 -20.71 13.23 16.61
CA PHE A 203 -20.87 11.78 16.67
C PHE A 203 -19.58 11.03 16.31
N ASN A 204 -18.68 11.65 15.54
CA ASN A 204 -17.45 11.03 15.08
C ASN A 204 -16.29 12.05 14.99
N PRO A 205 -15.61 12.35 16.10
CA PRO A 205 -14.59 13.41 16.19
C PRO A 205 -13.23 13.00 15.60
N ILE A 206 -13.19 12.57 14.33
CA ILE A 206 -11.96 12.18 13.62
C ILE A 206 -11.04 13.37 13.34
N LEU A 207 -11.59 14.59 13.23
CA LEU A 207 -10.78 15.82 13.23
C LEU A 207 -10.27 16.11 14.64
N VAL A 208 -9.10 15.57 14.96
CA VAL A 208 -8.42 15.67 16.26
C VAL A 208 -8.10 17.12 16.69
N ASP A 209 -8.01 18.05 15.74
CA ASP A 209 -7.77 19.47 15.98
C ASP A 209 -8.65 20.28 15.03
N ILE A 210 -9.85 20.66 15.50
CA ILE A 210 -10.79 21.43 14.70
C ILE A 210 -10.37 22.88 14.54
N ASP A 211 -9.79 23.51 15.57
CA ASP A 211 -9.36 24.91 15.55
C ASP A 211 -8.18 25.10 14.57
N GLY A 212 -7.21 24.20 14.60
CA GLY A 212 -6.11 24.18 13.63
C GLY A 212 -6.58 23.87 12.20
N PHE A 213 -7.65 23.08 12.05
CA PHE A 213 -8.27 22.82 10.75
C PHE A 213 -9.07 24.03 10.22
N GLU A 214 -9.78 24.76 11.08
CA GLU A 214 -10.46 26.03 10.75
C GLU A 214 -9.44 27.10 10.34
N LEU A 215 -8.31 27.22 11.05
CA LEU A 215 -7.21 28.11 10.67
C LEU A 215 -6.61 27.75 9.29
N PHE A 216 -6.41 26.46 9.02
CA PHE A 216 -6.01 25.97 7.70
C PHE A 216 -7.04 26.35 6.62
N LEU A 217 -8.34 26.23 6.92
CA LEU A 217 -9.41 26.58 6.01
C LEU A 217 -9.43 28.08 5.68
N CYS A 218 -9.20 28.94 6.67
CA CYS A 218 -9.04 30.38 6.45
C CYS A 218 -7.87 30.67 5.51
N HIS A 219 -6.69 30.07 5.74
CA HIS A 219 -5.54 30.23 4.85
C HIS A 219 -5.79 29.71 3.43
N PHE A 220 -6.48 28.57 3.29
CA PHE A 220 -6.89 28.03 1.98
C PHE A 220 -7.80 29.02 1.24
N LEU A 221 -8.83 29.54 1.92
CA LEU A 221 -9.76 30.51 1.33
C LEU A 221 -9.08 31.85 0.98
N THR A 222 -8.07 32.28 1.74
CA THR A 222 -7.24 33.46 1.37
C THR A 222 -6.42 33.20 0.11
N SER A 223 -5.71 32.07 0.00
CA SER A 223 -4.97 31.69 -1.22
C SER A 223 -5.90 31.40 -2.42
N TYR A 224 -7.14 30.98 -2.18
CA TYR A 224 -8.14 30.84 -3.24
C TYR A 224 -8.63 32.21 -3.73
N ALA A 225 -8.81 33.18 -2.82
CA ALA A 225 -9.23 34.54 -3.14
C ALA A 225 -8.12 35.37 -3.82
N SER A 226 -6.84 35.08 -3.56
CA SER A 226 -5.71 35.72 -4.24
C SER A 226 -5.45 35.19 -5.65
N GLY A 227 -6.15 34.13 -6.08
CA GLY A 227 -5.98 33.49 -7.39
C GLY A 227 -4.83 32.48 -7.47
N GLU A 228 -3.99 32.38 -6.43
CA GLU A 228 -2.83 31.47 -6.36
C GLU A 228 -3.18 30.00 -6.66
N LEU A 229 -4.39 29.59 -6.30
CA LEU A 229 -4.91 28.23 -6.47
C LEU A 229 -5.66 27.99 -7.79
N ARG A 230 -5.64 28.93 -8.74
CA ARG A 230 -6.28 28.80 -10.07
C ARG A 230 -5.29 28.66 -11.22
N ASP A 231 -4.04 29.06 -11.04
CA ASP A 231 -3.03 29.05 -12.09
C ASP A 231 -2.45 27.64 -12.30
N HIS A 232 -2.85 26.98 -13.39
CA HIS A 232 -2.36 25.64 -13.76
C HIS A 232 -0.85 25.57 -14.06
N ASP A 233 -0.24 26.68 -14.50
CA ASP A 233 1.17 26.72 -14.91
C ASP A 233 2.11 27.32 -13.85
N LYS A 234 1.57 27.94 -12.79
CA LYS A 234 2.35 28.49 -11.68
C LYS A 234 2.17 27.62 -10.43
N VAL A 235 3.12 26.71 -10.21
CA VAL A 235 3.13 25.85 -9.02
C VAL A 235 3.36 26.72 -7.77
N SER A 236 2.42 26.70 -6.82
CA SER A 236 2.67 27.26 -5.49
C SER A 236 3.52 26.29 -4.66
N GLU A 237 4.69 26.74 -4.21
CA GLU A 237 5.56 25.97 -3.30
C GLU A 237 4.85 25.62 -1.99
N ARG A 238 3.94 26.49 -1.53
CA ARG A 238 3.18 26.30 -0.28
C ARG A 238 2.17 25.16 -0.37
N TRP A 239 1.49 25.06 -1.51
CA TRP A 239 0.37 24.14 -1.72
C TRP A 239 0.76 22.83 -2.43
N SER A 240 1.93 22.80 -3.08
CA SER A 240 2.50 21.60 -3.71
C SER A 240 3.27 20.68 -2.74
N SER A 241 3.39 21.02 -1.46
CA SER A 241 3.98 20.15 -0.43
C SER A 241 3.15 18.90 -0.18
N ASP A 242 3.78 17.75 0.06
CA ASP A 242 3.05 16.50 0.34
C ASP A 242 2.10 16.64 1.54
N ARG A 243 2.46 17.49 2.53
CA ARG A 243 1.62 17.80 3.68
C ARG A 243 0.37 18.61 3.31
N SER A 244 0.51 19.62 2.45
CA SER A 244 -0.64 20.44 2.02
C SER A 244 -1.57 19.64 1.10
N VAL A 245 -1.04 18.73 0.27
CA VAL A 245 -1.88 17.77 -0.48
C VAL A 245 -2.63 16.83 0.47
N GLY A 246 -1.97 16.36 1.54
CA GLY A 246 -2.62 15.64 2.64
C GLY A 246 -3.77 16.42 3.28
N GLN A 247 -3.54 17.69 3.63
CA GLN A 247 -4.57 18.58 4.19
C GLN A 247 -5.72 18.88 3.22
N ILE A 248 -5.44 19.03 1.92
CA ILE A 248 -6.48 19.16 0.87
C ILE A 248 -7.31 17.88 0.77
N SER A 249 -6.69 16.71 0.90
CA SER A 249 -7.44 15.44 0.98
C SER A 249 -8.35 15.40 2.20
N LEU A 250 -7.88 15.91 3.35
CA LEU A 250 -8.67 15.95 4.59
C LEU A 250 -9.86 16.89 4.48
N LEU A 251 -9.68 18.04 3.80
CA LEU A 251 -10.76 18.95 3.46
C LEU A 251 -11.80 18.28 2.55
N LEU A 252 -11.38 17.63 1.47
CA LEU A 252 -12.30 16.94 0.57
C LEU A 252 -13.05 15.79 1.28
N ALA A 253 -12.39 15.05 2.18
CA ALA A 253 -13.03 14.03 3.02
C ALA A 253 -14.06 14.63 4.00
N ALA A 254 -13.72 15.73 4.69
CA ALA A 254 -14.63 16.43 5.58
C ALA A 254 -15.85 16.99 4.82
N LEU A 255 -15.67 17.54 3.62
CA LEU A 255 -16.76 17.99 2.75
C LEU A 255 -17.61 16.82 2.22
N ALA A 256 -17.03 15.66 1.93
CA ALA A 256 -17.78 14.45 1.56
C ALA A 256 -18.70 13.99 2.71
N SER A 257 -18.19 13.98 3.94
CA SER A 257 -18.99 13.68 5.13
C SER A 257 -20.03 14.77 5.43
N GLY A 258 -19.68 16.05 5.25
CA GLY A 258 -20.63 17.16 5.39
C GLY A 258 -21.76 17.12 4.36
N ALA A 259 -21.46 16.71 3.12
CA ALA A 259 -22.48 16.47 2.09
C ALA A 259 -23.39 15.29 2.47
N HIS A 260 -22.85 14.19 3.00
CA HIS A 260 -23.64 13.03 3.42
C HIS A 260 -24.69 13.37 4.50
N TYR A 261 -24.38 14.28 5.43
CA TYR A 261 -25.32 14.77 6.46
C TYR A 261 -26.02 16.10 6.11
N SER A 262 -25.96 16.54 4.84
CA SER A 262 -26.64 17.77 4.42
C SER A 262 -28.13 17.56 4.16
N ASP A 263 -28.89 18.66 4.23
CA ASP A 263 -30.33 18.73 3.97
C ASP A 263 -30.72 18.55 2.48
N LEU A 264 -29.77 18.18 1.62
CA LEU A 264 -30.04 17.91 0.20
C LEU A 264 -30.86 16.63 0.02
N GLU A 265 -31.68 16.61 -1.04
CA GLU A 265 -32.44 15.43 -1.41
C GLU A 265 -31.53 14.23 -1.74
N ASN A 266 -32.02 13.01 -1.49
CA ASN A 266 -31.25 11.77 -1.63
C ASN A 266 -30.43 11.63 -2.94
N PRO A 267 -30.94 11.93 -4.15
CA PRO A 267 -30.15 11.79 -5.37
C PRO A 267 -29.01 12.82 -5.46
N GLU A 268 -29.29 14.11 -5.25
CA GLU A 268 -28.27 15.17 -5.32
C GLU A 268 -27.21 15.02 -4.22
N ARG A 269 -27.66 14.66 -3.01
CA ARG A 269 -26.79 14.36 -1.87
C ARG A 269 -25.85 13.21 -2.20
N SER A 270 -26.35 12.18 -2.88
CA SER A 270 -25.57 11.03 -3.33
C SER A 270 -24.49 11.43 -4.34
N GLU A 271 -24.84 12.25 -5.32
CA GLU A 271 -23.88 12.74 -6.31
C GLU A 271 -22.80 13.62 -5.67
N LYS A 272 -23.18 14.55 -4.79
CA LYS A 272 -22.25 15.47 -4.13
C LYS A 272 -21.24 14.73 -3.22
N TYR A 273 -21.67 13.78 -2.37
CA TYR A 273 -20.70 13.03 -1.58
C TYR A 273 -19.76 12.20 -2.47
N GLN A 274 -20.27 11.58 -3.55
CA GLN A 274 -19.43 10.81 -4.48
C GLN A 274 -18.40 11.68 -5.18
N SER A 275 -18.77 12.89 -5.59
CA SER A 275 -17.85 13.86 -6.19
C SER A 275 -16.72 14.21 -5.23
N PHE A 276 -17.03 14.62 -3.99
CA PHE A 276 -16.01 14.95 -2.99
C PHE A 276 -15.15 13.74 -2.61
N ALA A 277 -15.74 12.55 -2.43
CA ALA A 277 -15.00 11.33 -2.11
C ALA A 277 -14.02 10.94 -3.25
N ARG A 278 -14.45 10.98 -4.52
CA ARG A 278 -13.57 10.72 -5.68
C ARG A 278 -12.39 11.70 -5.73
N ARG A 279 -12.67 13.00 -5.57
CA ARG A 279 -11.65 14.06 -5.50
C ARG A 279 -10.70 13.85 -4.33
N SER A 280 -11.21 13.43 -3.17
CA SER A 280 -10.41 13.10 -1.99
C SER A 280 -9.47 11.92 -2.21
N PHE A 281 -9.92 10.85 -2.87
CA PHE A 281 -9.05 9.73 -3.24
C PHE A 281 -8.00 10.12 -4.29
N GLN A 282 -8.32 11.05 -5.19
CA GLN A 282 -7.33 11.62 -6.12
C GLN A 282 -6.26 12.44 -5.38
N ALA A 283 -6.64 13.28 -4.40
CA ALA A 283 -5.69 13.98 -3.53
C ALA A 283 -4.79 13.00 -2.75
N LEU A 284 -5.36 11.93 -2.17
CA LEU A 284 -4.60 10.89 -1.48
C LEU A 284 -3.58 10.21 -2.42
N ARG A 285 -3.96 9.94 -3.68
CA ARG A 285 -3.03 9.41 -4.69
C ARG A 285 -1.90 10.38 -5.02
N LEU A 286 -2.18 11.68 -5.14
CA LEU A 286 -1.18 12.73 -5.37
C LEU A 286 -0.20 12.91 -4.19
N ALA A 287 -0.65 12.58 -2.96
CA ALA A 287 0.16 12.57 -1.74
C ALA A 287 0.98 11.28 -1.53
N ASN A 288 0.96 10.33 -2.49
CA ASN A 288 1.63 9.01 -2.38
C ASN A 288 1.29 8.25 -1.08
N PHE A 289 0.04 8.33 -0.63
CA PHE A 289 -0.40 7.99 0.74
C PHE A 289 -0.01 6.59 1.27
N LEU A 290 0.18 5.60 0.39
CA LEU A 290 0.59 4.25 0.76
C LEU A 290 2.08 4.14 1.11
N LEU A 291 2.93 4.98 0.50
CA LEU A 291 4.38 4.99 0.71
C LEU A 291 4.79 6.07 1.72
N ARG A 292 4.08 7.21 1.72
CA ARG A 292 4.30 8.33 2.64
C ARG A 292 3.00 8.69 3.39
N PRO A 293 2.58 7.89 4.37
CA PRO A 293 1.44 8.25 5.21
C PRO A 293 1.73 9.53 6.02
N SER A 294 0.68 10.26 6.38
CA SER A 294 0.71 11.39 7.31
C SER A 294 -0.49 11.30 8.27
N LEU A 295 -0.52 12.11 9.33
CA LEU A 295 -1.69 12.18 10.22
C LEU A 295 -2.94 12.60 9.44
N GLU A 296 -2.81 13.60 8.57
CA GLU A 296 -3.89 14.11 7.74
C GLU A 296 -4.42 13.03 6.78
N VAL A 297 -3.52 12.24 6.16
CA VAL A 297 -3.89 11.07 5.33
C VAL A 297 -4.70 10.03 6.12
N VAL A 298 -4.28 9.70 7.34
CA VAL A 298 -4.98 8.71 8.19
C VAL A 298 -6.37 9.24 8.57
N GLN A 299 -6.48 10.52 8.96
CA GLN A 299 -7.76 11.17 9.22
C GLN A 299 -8.68 11.19 8.00
N SER A 300 -8.17 11.49 6.81
CA SER A 300 -8.94 11.45 5.55
C SER A 300 -9.53 10.07 5.31
N LEU A 301 -8.72 9.02 5.45
CA LEU A 301 -9.15 7.64 5.23
C LEU A 301 -10.16 7.17 6.28
N LEU A 302 -10.04 7.59 7.54
CA LEU A 302 -11.04 7.31 8.58
C LEU A 302 -12.38 7.99 8.27
N ILE A 303 -12.38 9.27 7.87
CA ILE A 303 -13.62 9.99 7.50
C ILE A 303 -14.27 9.33 6.28
N LEU A 304 -13.49 9.05 5.22
CA LEU A 304 -13.99 8.39 4.01
C LEU A 304 -14.53 7.00 4.34
N GLY A 305 -13.79 6.19 5.11
CA GLY A 305 -14.21 4.86 5.56
C GLY A 305 -15.52 4.91 6.36
N ASN A 306 -15.74 5.92 7.20
CA ASN A 306 -17.01 6.13 7.89
C ASN A 306 -18.15 6.46 6.91
N THR A 307 -17.94 7.38 5.96
CA THR A 307 -18.96 7.70 4.96
C THR A 307 -19.34 6.52 4.05
N LEU A 308 -18.37 5.64 3.74
CA LEU A 308 -18.60 4.43 2.96
C LEU A 308 -19.43 3.38 3.74
N GLN A 309 -19.19 3.23 5.05
CA GLN A 309 -20.01 2.38 5.92
C GLN A 309 -21.47 2.86 5.94
N ASN A 310 -21.67 4.16 6.17
CA ASN A 310 -23.01 4.76 6.23
C ASN A 310 -23.77 4.67 4.89
N ASN A 311 -23.05 4.64 3.77
CA ASN A 311 -23.61 4.41 2.44
C ASN A 311 -23.81 2.92 2.09
N GLY A 312 -23.67 2.01 3.05
CA GLY A 312 -23.85 0.56 2.85
C GLY A 312 -22.73 -0.13 2.06
N GLN A 313 -21.60 0.53 1.81
CA GLN A 313 -20.43 -0.06 1.15
C GLN A 313 -19.48 -0.70 2.17
N SER A 314 -20.02 -1.62 2.98
CA SER A 314 -19.34 -2.27 4.11
C SER A 314 -18.00 -2.88 3.74
N ASP A 315 -17.93 -3.63 2.64
CA ASP A 315 -16.77 -4.45 2.29
C ASP A 315 -15.57 -3.57 1.90
N GLY A 316 -15.83 -2.53 1.11
CA GLY A 316 -14.82 -1.53 0.73
C GLY A 316 -14.33 -0.72 1.93
N ALA A 317 -15.24 -0.34 2.82
CA ALA A 317 -14.88 0.38 4.04
C ALA A 317 -14.09 -0.48 5.04
N TRP A 318 -14.41 -1.77 5.18
CA TRP A 318 -13.67 -2.70 6.03
C TRP A 318 -12.23 -2.90 5.54
N ALA A 319 -12.06 -3.10 4.23
CA ALA A 319 -10.74 -3.16 3.61
C ALA A 319 -9.95 -1.85 3.82
N MET A 320 -10.61 -0.70 3.67
CA MET A 320 -10.02 0.62 3.88
C MET A 320 -9.61 0.85 5.34
N LEU A 321 -10.44 0.48 6.31
CA LEU A 321 -10.12 0.57 7.73
C LEU A 321 -8.88 -0.29 8.06
N GLY A 322 -8.83 -1.53 7.55
CA GLY A 322 -7.67 -2.40 7.68
C GLY A 322 -6.38 -1.78 7.13
N THR A 323 -6.43 -1.17 5.93
CA THR A 323 -5.29 -0.42 5.37
C THR A 323 -4.93 0.79 6.24
N THR A 324 -5.92 1.54 6.72
CA THR A 324 -5.73 2.76 7.53
C THR A 324 -5.03 2.46 8.85
N VAL A 325 -5.42 1.39 9.55
CA VAL A 325 -4.74 0.91 10.76
C VAL A 325 -3.28 0.54 10.47
N ARG A 326 -2.98 -0.08 9.33
CA ARG A 326 -1.59 -0.38 8.93
C ARG A 326 -0.78 0.89 8.65
N LEU A 327 -1.36 1.90 8.01
CA LEU A 327 -0.68 3.19 7.79
C LEU A 327 -0.43 3.94 9.10
N ALA A 328 -1.38 3.91 10.03
CA ALA A 328 -1.21 4.43 11.40
C ALA A 328 -0.12 3.67 12.18
N GLN A 329 0.01 2.36 11.98
CA GLN A 329 1.12 1.57 12.53
C GLN A 329 2.47 1.95 11.91
N THR A 330 2.55 2.20 10.60
CA THR A 330 3.76 2.70 9.91
C THR A 330 4.20 4.09 10.39
N LEU A 331 3.26 4.92 10.89
CA LEU A 331 3.57 6.19 11.58
C LEU A 331 4.02 6.00 13.05
N GLY A 332 4.00 4.77 13.56
CA GLY A 332 4.35 4.45 14.94
C GLY A 332 3.29 4.80 15.98
N LEU A 333 2.07 5.21 15.59
CA LEU A 333 1.05 5.71 16.52
C LEU A 333 0.63 4.67 17.58
N HIS A 334 0.78 3.38 17.26
CA HIS A 334 0.49 2.25 18.14
C HIS A 334 1.48 2.01 19.29
N THR A 335 2.62 2.71 19.39
CA THR A 335 3.54 2.56 20.53
C THR A 335 3.91 3.90 21.17
N GLU A 336 3.90 3.95 22.50
CA GLU A 336 4.31 5.15 23.23
C GLU A 336 5.77 5.55 22.95
N LYS A 337 6.64 4.55 22.74
CA LYS A 337 8.04 4.76 22.38
C LYS A 337 8.19 5.44 21.02
N SER A 338 7.37 5.11 20.03
CA SER A 338 7.40 5.85 18.76
C SER A 338 6.76 7.23 18.91
N ILE A 339 5.64 7.37 19.65
CA ILE A 339 5.00 8.66 19.92
C ILE A 339 5.96 9.65 20.63
N SER A 340 6.85 9.20 21.52
CA SER A 340 7.78 10.10 22.21
C SER A 340 8.78 10.80 21.27
N HIS A 341 9.02 10.26 20.06
CA HIS A 341 9.87 10.89 19.05
C HIS A 341 9.16 12.02 18.30
N TRP A 342 7.82 12.09 18.34
CA TRP A 342 7.07 13.18 17.72
C TRP A 342 7.24 14.49 18.51
N PRO A 343 7.15 15.67 17.84
CA PRO A 343 7.14 16.97 18.50
C PRO A 343 6.04 17.06 19.56
N GLU A 344 6.32 17.68 20.71
CA GLU A 344 5.38 17.86 21.83
C GLU A 344 3.94 18.23 21.42
N PRO A 345 3.67 19.25 20.58
CA PRO A 345 2.29 19.62 20.19
C PRO A 345 1.59 18.59 19.30
N MET A 346 2.31 17.61 18.75
CA MET A 346 1.76 16.56 17.90
C MET A 346 1.51 15.25 18.67
N ARG A 347 2.18 15.01 19.81
CA ARG A 347 2.00 13.82 20.65
C ARG A 347 0.55 13.59 21.14
N PRO A 348 -0.19 14.58 21.68
CA PRO A 348 -1.57 14.34 22.09
C PRO A 348 -2.46 14.04 20.86
N LYS A 349 -2.17 14.65 19.71
CA LYS A 349 -2.91 14.41 18.47
C LYS A 349 -2.67 13.01 17.92
N ALA A 350 -1.42 12.56 17.93
CA ALA A 350 -1.03 11.20 17.59
C ALA A 350 -1.69 10.16 18.50
N LYS A 351 -1.79 10.43 19.82
CA LYS A 351 -2.48 9.56 20.80
C LYS A 351 -4.00 9.53 20.62
N ALA A 352 -4.63 10.64 20.22
CA ALA A 352 -6.08 10.71 20.00
C ALA A 352 -6.53 10.13 18.65
N LEU A 353 -5.61 9.99 17.68
CA LEU A 353 -5.87 9.40 16.37
C LEU A 353 -5.74 7.85 16.35
N TRP A 354 -5.09 7.27 17.36
CA TRP A 354 -4.87 5.84 17.50
C TRP A 354 -5.93 5.18 18.41
#